data_AF-A0A6N3XB40-F1
#
_entry.id   AF-A0A6N3XB40-F1
#
_cell.length_a   1.000
_cell.length_b   1.000
_cell.length_c   1.000
_cell.angle_alpha   90.00
_cell.angle_beta   90.00
_cell.angle_gamma   90.00
#
_symmetry.space_group_name_H-M   'P 1'
#
loop_
_entity.id
_entity.type
_entity.pdbx_description
1 polymer ?
#
loop_
_entity_poly.entity_id
_entity_poly.type
_entity_poly.pdbx_seq_one_letter_code
_entity_poly.pdbx_strand_id
1 'polypeptide(L)'
;MVSHAKPERPRFSPLLHSQRSRAHRRWHGLHLGVALLSTISLLSWALTVAGRHALAQRRPSLNRWSSTTLLYRTARYSPDPSRRRQARLVLAAASEGPGDQLYWLSGQAWGEHRGLRTEPSVVLALLAMAEQRRGRKEAAEAHWRSLLLRFPDTPTSADARYWLGEPGDALHQELLEQFPAHPSSLASALTTAQTTGPRQLDGALHLARWGPRQVGGEYLLANLCFQQGSQLPTAAATTLADALLRVDNPAAAEACQPGVAGSNAATEDPWPAIRELLLQRSWSQAQTALATAATPPHLTLAEAVRLDFWHGFVKQQLGQHEEAGRLWRQVAQRAPWSYYGWLSQVRLGRVSWPSPLQRVPPRSPTAPLGRS
;
A
#
# COMPACT_ATOMS: atom_id res chain seq x y z
N MET A 1 39.13 -39.30 112.01
CA MET A 1 38.53 -37.95 111.99
C MET A 1 38.71 -37.34 110.61
N VAL A 2 37.81 -37.60 109.66
CA VAL A 2 37.57 -36.71 108.50
C VAL A 2 36.13 -36.94 108.07
N SER A 3 35.37 -35.85 108.06
CA SER A 3 33.97 -35.76 107.67
C SER A 3 33.86 -35.77 106.14
N HIS A 4 33.16 -36.73 105.55
CA HIS A 4 32.82 -36.71 104.12
C HIS A 4 31.35 -36.36 103.94
N ALA A 5 31.13 -35.09 103.59
CA ALA A 5 29.85 -34.51 103.25
C ALA A 5 29.39 -34.94 101.84
N LYS A 6 28.08 -35.10 101.77
CA LYS A 6 27.16 -35.48 100.69
C LYS A 6 27.41 -34.73 99.36
N PRO A 7 27.29 -35.39 98.18
CA PRO A 7 27.31 -34.70 96.89
C PRO A 7 25.94 -34.09 96.56
N GLU A 8 25.94 -32.79 96.25
CA GLU A 8 24.78 -32.04 95.75
C GLU A 8 24.51 -32.33 94.27
N ARG A 9 23.23 -32.53 93.93
CA ARG A 9 22.73 -32.63 92.55
C ARG A 9 22.66 -31.24 91.91
N PRO A 10 23.16 -31.02 90.68
CA PRO A 10 22.87 -29.80 89.94
C PRO A 10 21.41 -29.81 89.43
N ARG A 11 20.71 -28.70 89.72
CA ARG A 11 19.37 -28.38 89.23
C ARG A 11 19.42 -28.10 87.72
N PHE A 12 18.60 -28.79 86.95
CA PHE A 12 18.22 -28.36 85.61
C PHE A 12 17.30 -27.13 85.71
N SER A 13 17.71 -26.00 85.13
CA SER A 13 16.83 -24.86 84.85
C SER A 13 16.62 -24.74 83.34
N PRO A 14 15.38 -24.52 82.87
CA PRO A 14 15.06 -24.42 81.45
C PRO A 14 15.25 -22.97 80.98
N LEU A 15 16.19 -22.73 80.09
CA LEU A 15 16.29 -21.47 79.33
C LEU A 15 15.97 -21.73 77.86
N LEU A 16 14.71 -22.02 77.59
CA LEU A 16 14.14 -22.08 76.24
C LEU A 16 13.04 -21.03 76.12
N HIS A 17 13.36 -19.73 76.18
CA HIS A 17 12.38 -18.67 75.83
C HIS A 17 13.09 -17.35 75.45
N SER A 18 13.95 -17.36 74.43
CA SER A 18 14.43 -16.08 73.81
C SER A 18 14.93 -16.21 72.36
N GLN A 19 14.48 -17.24 71.61
CA GLN A 19 14.88 -17.42 70.19
C GLN A 19 13.72 -17.38 69.20
N ARG A 20 12.45 -17.45 69.65
CA ARG A 20 11.28 -17.44 68.75
C ARG A 20 10.87 -16.05 68.23
N SER A 21 11.29 -14.96 68.86
CA SER A 21 10.87 -13.59 68.47
C SER A 21 11.72 -12.93 67.37
N ARG A 22 12.93 -13.44 67.09
CA ARG A 22 13.79 -12.90 65.99
C ARG A 22 13.52 -13.56 64.63
N ALA A 23 13.03 -14.80 64.61
CA ALA A 23 12.73 -15.51 63.36
C ALA A 23 11.49 -14.95 62.65
N HIS A 24 10.40 -14.67 63.37
CA HIS A 24 9.19 -14.06 62.79
C HIS A 24 9.43 -12.64 62.24
N ARG A 25 10.31 -11.86 62.88
CA ARG A 25 10.63 -10.49 62.44
C ARG A 25 11.47 -10.46 61.16
N ARG A 26 12.30 -11.48 60.91
CA ARG A 26 13.08 -11.65 59.66
C ARG A 26 12.21 -12.09 58.47
N TRP A 27 11.21 -12.93 58.70
CA TRP A 27 10.31 -13.39 57.62
C TRP A 27 9.38 -12.28 57.13
N HIS A 28 8.81 -11.47 58.04
CA HIS A 28 8.00 -10.31 57.63
C HIS A 28 8.81 -9.24 56.86
N GLY A 29 10.08 -9.01 57.22
CA GLY A 29 10.96 -8.09 56.49
C GLY A 29 11.30 -8.55 55.06
N LEU A 30 11.48 -9.86 54.86
CA LEU A 30 11.70 -10.46 53.53
C LEU A 30 10.46 -10.37 52.64
N HIS A 31 9.27 -10.66 53.18
CA HIS A 31 8.02 -10.54 52.42
C HIS A 31 7.69 -9.08 52.07
N LEU A 32 7.95 -8.13 52.97
CA LEU A 32 7.81 -6.70 52.66
C LEU A 32 8.81 -6.26 51.58
N GLY A 33 10.07 -6.69 51.68
CA GLY A 33 11.10 -6.36 50.68
C GLY A 33 10.77 -6.90 49.28
N VAL A 34 10.29 -8.15 49.18
CA VAL A 34 9.86 -8.74 47.91
C VAL A 34 8.63 -8.04 47.34
N ALA A 35 7.65 -7.67 48.18
CA ALA A 35 6.48 -6.91 47.74
C ALA A 35 6.88 -5.53 47.19
N LEU A 36 7.81 -4.84 47.85
CA LEU A 36 8.29 -3.51 47.43
C LEU A 36 9.09 -3.55 46.12
N LEU A 37 9.94 -4.56 45.94
CA LEU A 37 10.67 -4.76 44.69
C LEU A 37 9.73 -5.12 43.53
N SER A 38 8.70 -5.92 43.81
CA SER A 38 7.69 -6.31 42.82
C SER A 38 6.84 -5.12 42.38
N THR A 39 6.41 -4.27 43.31
CA THR A 39 5.64 -3.05 42.98
C THR A 39 6.49 -2.05 42.21
N ILE A 40 7.75 -1.80 42.60
CA ILE A 40 8.65 -0.92 41.84
C ILE A 40 8.89 -1.44 40.42
N SER A 41 9.07 -2.76 40.26
CA SER A 41 9.28 -3.37 38.95
C SER A 41 8.05 -3.24 38.05
N LEU A 42 6.86 -3.50 38.58
CA LEU A 42 5.58 -3.35 37.86
C LEU A 42 5.32 -1.89 37.46
N LEU A 43 5.58 -0.95 38.37
CA LEU A 43 5.35 0.48 38.14
C LEU A 43 6.35 1.04 37.10
N SER A 44 7.60 0.59 37.15
CA SER A 44 8.61 0.90 36.13
C SER A 44 8.24 0.33 34.77
N TRP A 45 7.77 -0.92 34.72
CA TRP A 45 7.27 -1.52 33.47
C TRP A 45 6.08 -0.73 32.91
N ALA A 46 5.09 -0.40 33.73
CA ALA A 46 3.92 0.37 33.31
C ALA A 46 4.31 1.75 32.77
N LEU A 47 5.21 2.48 33.45
CA LEU A 47 5.71 3.78 32.98
C LEU A 47 6.46 3.67 31.65
N THR A 48 7.30 2.65 31.46
CA THR A 48 8.02 2.47 30.19
C THR A 48 7.08 2.10 29.04
N VAL A 49 6.08 1.26 29.27
CA VAL A 49 5.07 0.89 28.26
C VAL A 49 4.21 2.09 27.89
N ALA A 50 3.68 2.81 28.89
CA ALA A 50 2.87 4.01 28.67
C ALA A 50 3.67 5.12 27.96
N GLY A 51 4.92 5.35 28.39
CA GLY A 51 5.82 6.32 27.75
C GLY A 51 6.12 5.95 26.30
N ARG A 52 6.38 4.67 26.00
CA ARG A 52 6.56 4.20 24.61
C ARG A 52 5.32 4.38 23.77
N HIS A 53 4.13 4.10 24.33
CA HIS A 53 2.87 4.24 23.61
C HIS A 53 2.54 5.70 23.31
N ALA A 54 2.66 6.59 24.30
CA ALA A 54 2.46 8.03 24.14
C ALA A 54 3.45 8.62 23.13
N LEU A 55 4.73 8.21 23.19
CA LEU A 55 5.72 8.59 22.20
C LEU A 55 5.38 8.05 20.82
N ALA A 56 4.84 6.81 20.69
CA ALA A 56 4.46 6.25 19.40
C ALA A 56 3.32 7.02 18.73
N GLN A 57 2.32 7.44 19.50
CA GLN A 57 1.17 8.20 18.99
C GLN A 57 1.53 9.63 18.54
N ARG A 58 2.55 10.26 19.16
CA ARG A 58 2.99 11.62 18.80
C ARG A 58 4.02 11.67 17.66
N ARG A 59 4.32 10.54 17.04
CA ARG A 59 5.34 10.47 15.98
C ARG A 59 4.80 11.05 14.67
N PRO A 60 5.55 11.95 13.99
CA PRO A 60 5.17 12.40 12.66
C PRO A 60 5.18 11.21 11.68
N SER A 61 4.20 11.18 10.78
CA SER A 61 4.17 10.22 9.68
C SER A 61 5.36 10.46 8.75
N LEU A 62 5.93 9.37 8.21
CA LEU A 62 7.03 9.44 7.26
C LEU A 62 6.46 9.20 5.86
N ASN A 63 6.72 10.13 4.96
CA ASN A 63 6.25 10.09 3.58
C ASN A 63 7.17 10.93 2.69
N ARG A 64 6.87 10.99 1.39
CA ARG A 64 7.64 11.74 0.39
C ARG A 64 7.78 13.25 0.66
N TRP A 65 6.95 13.82 1.54
CA TRP A 65 6.97 15.23 1.90
C TRP A 65 7.69 15.49 3.24
N SER A 66 8.18 14.44 3.90
CA SER A 66 8.99 14.58 5.10
C SER A 66 10.31 15.28 4.77
N SER A 67 10.79 16.14 5.68
CA SER A 67 12.08 16.80 5.47
C SER A 67 13.22 15.80 5.38
N THR A 68 14.21 16.09 4.53
CA THR A 68 15.38 15.24 4.33
C THR A 68 16.10 14.99 5.67
N THR A 69 16.34 16.03 6.47
CA THR A 69 16.96 15.91 7.80
C THR A 69 16.23 14.92 8.71
N LEU A 70 14.88 14.95 8.74
CA LEU A 70 14.09 14.01 9.51
C LEU A 70 14.27 12.58 9.00
N LEU A 71 14.21 12.38 7.68
CA LEU A 71 14.38 11.07 7.05
C LEU A 71 15.76 10.48 7.34
N TYR A 72 16.84 11.24 7.12
CA TYR A 72 18.22 10.80 7.39
C TYR A 72 18.43 10.44 8.86
N ARG A 73 18.00 11.32 9.78
CA ARG A 73 18.11 11.06 11.23
C ARG A 73 17.32 9.80 11.62
N THR A 74 16.12 9.64 11.09
CA THR A 74 15.26 8.50 11.39
C THR A 74 15.84 7.20 10.82
N ALA A 75 16.30 7.20 9.57
CA ALA A 75 16.91 6.05 8.91
C ALA A 75 18.14 5.52 9.67
N ARG A 76 18.93 6.41 10.29
CA ARG A 76 20.17 6.05 10.98
C ARG A 76 19.96 5.73 12.47
N TYR A 77 19.12 6.49 13.17
CA TYR A 77 19.09 6.49 14.63
C TYR A 77 17.76 6.11 15.26
N SER A 78 16.69 5.89 14.47
CA SER A 78 15.42 5.50 15.09
C SER A 78 15.58 4.16 15.82
N PRO A 79 15.14 4.02 17.08
CA PRO A 79 15.20 2.74 17.78
C PRO A 79 14.19 1.73 17.21
N ASP A 80 13.18 2.21 16.49
CA ASP A 80 12.14 1.41 15.85
C ASP A 80 12.61 0.92 14.47
N PRO A 81 12.87 -0.38 14.27
CA PRO A 81 13.42 -0.91 13.03
C PRO A 81 12.46 -0.75 11.85
N SER A 82 11.14 -0.84 12.06
CA SER A 82 10.13 -0.63 11.02
C SER A 82 10.14 0.83 10.56
N ARG A 83 10.31 1.76 11.50
CA ARG A 83 10.40 3.18 11.18
C ARG A 83 11.71 3.54 10.47
N ARG A 84 12.83 2.88 10.82
CA ARG A 84 14.09 3.00 10.05
C ARG A 84 13.87 2.56 8.60
N ARG A 85 13.22 1.41 8.38
CA ARG A 85 12.89 0.91 7.04
C ARG A 85 12.03 1.91 6.27
N GLN A 86 10.96 2.42 6.85
CA GLN A 86 10.09 3.40 6.18
C GLN A 86 10.86 4.64 5.73
N ALA A 87 11.70 5.21 6.60
CA ALA A 87 12.55 6.34 6.23
C ALA A 87 13.51 5.99 5.07
N ARG A 88 14.12 4.80 5.11
CA ARG A 88 15.00 4.29 4.06
C ARG A 88 14.28 4.04 2.74
N LEU A 89 13.05 3.53 2.76
CA LEU A 89 12.21 3.37 1.57
C LEU A 89 11.90 4.71 0.91
N VAL A 90 11.58 5.74 1.71
CA VAL A 90 11.37 7.10 1.18
C VAL A 90 12.66 7.67 0.58
N LEU A 91 13.81 7.50 1.25
CA LEU A 91 15.10 7.94 0.73
C LEU A 91 15.50 7.19 -0.56
N ALA A 92 15.25 5.89 -0.61
CA ALA A 92 15.48 5.06 -1.78
C ALA A 92 14.61 5.51 -2.96
N ALA A 93 13.34 5.82 -2.73
CA ALA A 93 12.43 6.33 -3.76
C ALA A 93 12.81 7.72 -4.28
N ALA A 94 13.50 8.53 -3.47
CA ALA A 94 14.03 9.84 -3.84
C ALA A 94 15.44 9.80 -4.45
N SER A 95 16.06 8.62 -4.55
CA SER A 95 17.43 8.46 -5.04
C SER A 95 17.52 8.67 -6.56
N GLU A 96 18.55 9.38 -7.01
CA GLU A 96 18.75 9.68 -8.44
C GLU A 96 19.34 8.49 -9.21
N GLY A 97 20.10 7.62 -8.54
CA GLY A 97 20.77 6.46 -9.15
C GLY A 97 20.48 5.13 -8.46
N PRO A 98 20.70 3.99 -9.15
CA PRO A 98 20.49 2.66 -8.58
C PRO A 98 21.46 2.34 -7.44
N GLY A 99 22.68 2.92 -7.43
CA GLY A 99 23.64 2.72 -6.34
C GLY A 99 23.16 3.26 -5.00
N ASP A 100 22.67 4.50 -4.98
CA ASP A 100 22.09 5.13 -3.78
C ASP A 100 20.84 4.39 -3.31
N GLN A 101 20.02 3.93 -4.25
CA GLN A 101 18.85 3.13 -3.93
C GLN A 101 19.24 1.82 -3.22
N LEU A 102 20.25 1.10 -3.74
CA LEU A 102 20.78 -0.11 -3.12
C LEU A 102 21.35 0.17 -1.73
N TYR A 103 22.08 1.27 -1.56
CA TYR A 103 22.62 1.67 -0.26
C TYR A 103 21.52 1.81 0.80
N TRP A 104 20.41 2.47 0.48
CA TRP A 104 19.30 2.65 1.43
C TRP A 104 18.53 1.36 1.71
N LEU A 105 18.38 0.49 0.70
CA LEU A 105 17.60 -0.74 0.80
C LEU A 105 18.37 -1.92 1.37
N SER A 106 19.71 -1.87 1.36
CA SER A 106 20.57 -2.95 1.83
C SER A 106 20.21 -3.38 3.25
N GLY A 107 20.02 -4.70 3.42
CA GLY A 107 19.64 -5.30 4.68
C GLY A 107 18.28 -4.86 5.23
N GLN A 108 17.37 -4.29 4.43
CA GLN A 108 16.04 -3.86 4.90
C GLN A 108 14.94 -4.91 4.69
N ALA A 109 15.21 -5.99 3.95
CA ALA A 109 14.27 -7.06 3.59
C ALA A 109 14.05 -8.13 4.68
N TRP A 110 14.32 -7.84 5.95
CA TRP A 110 14.11 -8.77 7.07
C TRP A 110 12.62 -8.91 7.45
N GLY A 111 12.28 -9.99 8.15
CA GLY A 111 10.92 -10.29 8.59
C GLY A 111 10.15 -11.21 7.66
N GLU A 112 9.00 -11.67 8.13
CA GLU A 112 8.09 -12.59 7.42
C GLU A 112 6.79 -11.86 7.07
N HIS A 113 6.05 -12.41 6.12
CA HIS A 113 4.67 -12.01 5.91
C HIS A 113 3.82 -12.45 7.12
N ARG A 114 3.36 -11.49 7.92
CA ARG A 114 2.33 -11.72 8.95
C ARG A 114 1.26 -10.64 8.82
N GLY A 115 0.14 -11.00 8.20
CA GLY A 115 -0.96 -10.07 7.93
C GLY A 115 -0.57 -8.99 6.93
N LEU A 116 -0.99 -7.75 7.17
CA LEU A 116 -0.89 -6.63 6.22
C LEU A 116 0.51 -6.03 6.00
N ARG A 117 1.58 -6.63 6.53
CA ARG A 117 2.96 -6.11 6.38
C ARG A 117 3.65 -6.69 5.16
N THR A 118 3.74 -5.88 4.10
CA THR A 118 4.36 -6.22 2.81
C THR A 118 5.65 -5.44 2.55
N GLU A 119 6.12 -4.61 3.49
CA GLU A 119 7.31 -3.78 3.26
C GLU A 119 8.58 -4.59 2.93
N PRO A 120 8.86 -5.76 3.55
CA PRO A 120 10.03 -6.57 3.14
C PRO A 120 9.95 -7.04 1.69
N SER A 121 8.75 -7.37 1.18
CA SER A 121 8.55 -7.85 -0.18
C SER A 121 8.77 -6.71 -1.19
N VAL A 122 8.30 -5.50 -0.85
CA VAL A 122 8.60 -4.27 -1.60
C VAL A 122 10.09 -3.96 -1.62
N VAL A 123 10.80 -4.11 -0.50
CA VAL A 123 12.27 -3.92 -0.47
C VAL A 123 12.96 -4.88 -1.44
N LEU A 124 12.60 -6.16 -1.46
CA LEU A 124 13.20 -7.14 -2.38
C LEU A 124 12.95 -6.78 -3.84
N ALA A 125 11.72 -6.37 -4.18
CA ALA A 125 11.40 -5.96 -5.54
C ALA A 125 12.22 -4.72 -5.98
N LEU A 126 12.35 -3.72 -5.10
CA LEU A 126 13.16 -2.54 -5.37
C LEU A 126 14.66 -2.85 -5.49
N LEU A 127 15.19 -3.76 -4.68
CA LEU A 127 16.58 -4.24 -4.80
C LEU A 127 16.81 -4.93 -6.16
N ALA A 128 15.91 -5.82 -6.55
CA ALA A 128 16.00 -6.54 -7.82
C ALA A 128 15.97 -5.58 -9.02
N MET A 129 15.03 -4.63 -9.04
CA MET A 129 14.95 -3.60 -10.08
C MET A 129 16.19 -2.68 -10.11
N ALA A 130 16.75 -2.34 -8.95
CA ALA A 130 17.97 -1.55 -8.88
C ALA A 130 19.17 -2.29 -9.49
N GLU A 131 19.32 -3.59 -9.22
CA GLU A 131 20.37 -4.42 -9.83
C GLU A 131 20.15 -4.63 -11.34
N GLN A 132 18.90 -4.80 -11.80
CA GLN A 132 18.58 -4.84 -13.23
C GLN A 132 19.03 -3.56 -13.95
N ARG A 133 18.77 -2.38 -13.37
CA ARG A 133 19.21 -1.09 -13.93
C ARG A 133 20.74 -0.93 -13.96
N ARG A 134 21.48 -1.73 -13.18
CA ARG A 134 22.94 -1.81 -13.22
C ARG A 134 23.46 -2.91 -14.14
N GLY A 135 22.59 -3.63 -14.83
CA GLY A 135 22.93 -4.78 -15.68
C GLY A 135 23.36 -6.02 -14.89
N ARG A 136 23.15 -6.07 -13.57
CA ARG A 136 23.55 -7.18 -12.69
C ARG A 136 22.45 -8.24 -12.63
N LYS A 137 22.27 -8.98 -13.73
CA LYS A 137 21.19 -9.98 -13.90
C LYS A 137 21.13 -11.02 -12.78
N GLU A 138 22.24 -11.67 -12.46
CA GLU A 138 22.30 -12.72 -11.42
C GLU A 138 21.90 -12.19 -10.03
N ALA A 139 22.34 -10.97 -9.68
CA ALA A 139 21.99 -10.34 -8.41
C ALA A 139 20.49 -10.00 -8.35
N ALA A 140 19.92 -9.53 -9.46
CA ALA A 140 18.49 -9.29 -9.56
C ALA A 140 17.67 -10.58 -9.42
N GLU A 141 18.05 -11.64 -10.13
CA GLU A 141 17.39 -12.95 -10.03
C GLU A 141 17.42 -13.49 -8.60
N ALA A 142 18.53 -13.34 -7.88
CA ALA A 142 18.62 -13.76 -6.48
C ALA A 142 17.57 -13.06 -5.61
N HIS A 143 17.33 -11.76 -5.83
CA HIS A 143 16.30 -11.01 -5.13
C HIS A 143 14.89 -11.44 -5.54
N TRP A 144 14.63 -11.68 -6.83
CA TRP A 144 13.34 -12.19 -7.30
C TRP A 144 13.03 -13.59 -6.75
N ARG A 145 14.01 -14.50 -6.73
CA ARG A 145 13.84 -15.85 -6.15
C ARG A 145 13.57 -15.76 -4.64
N SER A 146 14.29 -14.89 -3.93
CA SER A 146 14.02 -14.63 -2.51
C SER A 146 12.61 -14.07 -2.27
N LEU A 147 12.07 -13.31 -3.22
CA LEU A 147 10.74 -12.74 -3.13
C LEU A 147 9.68 -13.84 -3.26
N LEU A 148 9.77 -14.72 -4.25
CA LEU A 148 8.86 -15.86 -4.41
C LEU A 148 8.93 -16.83 -3.23
N LEU A 149 10.13 -17.14 -2.75
CA LEU A 149 10.31 -18.09 -1.66
C LEU A 149 9.69 -17.61 -0.34
N ARG A 150 9.78 -16.31 -0.04
CA ARG A 150 9.42 -15.76 1.27
C ARG A 150 8.08 -15.03 1.28
N PHE A 151 7.61 -14.59 0.12
CA PHE A 151 6.42 -13.74 -0.02
C PHE A 151 5.58 -14.13 -1.26
N PRO A 152 5.24 -15.41 -1.44
CA PRO A 152 4.64 -15.92 -2.68
C PRO A 152 3.31 -15.26 -3.05
N ASP A 153 2.52 -14.84 -2.06
CA ASP A 153 1.16 -14.32 -2.24
C ASP A 153 1.07 -12.79 -2.17
N THR A 154 2.19 -12.08 -2.12
CA THR A 154 2.19 -10.61 -2.08
C THR A 154 2.04 -10.01 -3.49
N PRO A 155 1.43 -8.82 -3.67
CA PRO A 155 1.34 -8.22 -5.01
C PRO A 155 2.70 -8.09 -5.72
N THR A 156 3.77 -7.81 -4.98
CA THR A 156 5.14 -7.74 -5.51
C THR A 156 5.68 -9.07 -6.04
N SER A 157 5.13 -10.21 -5.63
CA SER A 157 5.54 -11.51 -6.17
C SER A 157 5.13 -11.68 -7.63
N ALA A 158 4.12 -10.94 -8.10
CA ALA A 158 3.76 -10.87 -9.51
C ALA A 158 4.93 -10.34 -10.36
N ASP A 159 5.67 -9.32 -9.88
CA ASP A 159 6.87 -8.82 -10.57
C ASP A 159 7.95 -9.89 -10.64
N ALA A 160 8.16 -10.66 -9.56
CA ALA A 160 9.12 -11.76 -9.59
C ALA A 160 8.73 -12.85 -10.60
N ARG A 161 7.45 -13.25 -10.66
CA ARG A 161 6.98 -14.22 -11.66
C ARG A 161 7.15 -13.71 -13.09
N TYR A 162 6.88 -12.43 -13.31
CA TYR A 162 7.10 -11.77 -14.60
C TYR A 162 8.58 -11.78 -15.02
N TRP A 163 9.50 -11.45 -14.11
CA TRP A 163 10.93 -11.33 -14.44
C TRP A 163 11.69 -12.66 -14.46
N LEU A 164 11.22 -13.67 -13.73
CA LEU A 164 11.85 -15.00 -13.69
C LEU A 164 11.23 -16.00 -14.66
N GLY A 165 9.97 -15.79 -15.05
CA GLY A 165 9.25 -16.67 -15.95
C GLY A 165 9.35 -16.22 -17.40
N GLU A 166 9.30 -17.18 -18.30
CA GLU A 166 9.16 -16.96 -19.74
C GLU A 166 7.69 -17.07 -20.14
N PRO A 167 7.21 -16.30 -21.15
CA PRO A 167 5.83 -16.41 -21.59
C PRO A 167 5.45 -17.88 -21.84
N GLY A 168 4.43 -18.37 -21.13
CA GLY A 168 3.84 -19.71 -21.32
C GLY A 168 4.41 -20.80 -20.43
N ASP A 169 5.42 -20.49 -19.61
CA ASP A 169 5.85 -21.40 -18.56
C ASP A 169 4.90 -21.37 -17.35
N ALA A 170 5.20 -22.20 -16.34
CA ALA A 170 4.39 -22.31 -15.13
C ALA A 170 4.36 -21.01 -14.31
N LEU A 171 5.48 -20.29 -14.19
CA LEU A 171 5.52 -19.01 -13.45
C LEU A 171 4.65 -17.95 -14.12
N HIS A 172 4.61 -17.98 -15.45
CA HIS A 172 3.79 -17.11 -16.26
C HIS A 172 2.31 -17.41 -16.12
N GLN A 173 1.94 -18.69 -16.12
CA GLN A 173 0.57 -19.12 -15.87
C GLN A 173 0.12 -18.70 -14.47
N GLU A 174 0.94 -18.95 -13.44
CA GLU A 174 0.67 -18.49 -12.08
C GLU A 174 0.49 -16.96 -11.99
N LEU A 175 1.31 -16.19 -12.72
CA LEU A 175 1.19 -14.73 -12.78
C LEU A 175 -0.18 -14.29 -13.29
N LEU A 176 -0.62 -14.85 -14.43
CA LEU A 176 -1.89 -14.48 -15.05
C LEU A 176 -3.09 -14.97 -14.23
N GLU A 177 -2.98 -16.11 -13.55
CA GLU A 177 -4.07 -16.70 -12.75
C GLU A 177 -4.23 -16.02 -11.38
N GLN A 178 -3.12 -15.81 -10.65
CA GLN A 178 -3.17 -15.27 -9.29
C GLN A 178 -3.27 -13.73 -9.29
N PHE A 179 -2.73 -13.08 -10.32
CA PHE A 179 -2.62 -11.63 -10.38
C PHE A 179 -3.13 -11.06 -11.71
N PRO A 180 -4.35 -11.40 -12.16
CA PRO A 180 -4.79 -11.17 -13.55
C PRO A 180 -4.76 -9.70 -14.00
N ALA A 181 -5.11 -8.76 -13.11
CA ALA A 181 -5.11 -7.32 -13.40
C ALA A 181 -3.85 -6.58 -12.89
N HIS A 182 -2.82 -7.32 -12.43
CA HIS A 182 -1.59 -6.69 -11.94
C HIS A 182 -0.77 -6.10 -13.10
N PRO A 183 -0.07 -4.97 -12.93
CA PRO A 183 0.70 -4.34 -14.01
C PRO A 183 1.66 -5.27 -14.76
N SER A 184 2.35 -6.19 -14.07
CA SER A 184 3.26 -7.17 -14.71
C SER A 184 2.49 -8.22 -15.54
N SER A 185 1.31 -8.64 -15.10
CA SER A 185 0.43 -9.52 -15.88
C SER A 185 -0.08 -8.83 -17.14
N LEU A 186 -0.49 -7.57 -17.01
CA LEU A 186 -0.92 -6.75 -18.16
C LEU A 186 0.25 -6.47 -19.12
N ALA A 187 1.44 -6.19 -18.60
CA ALA A 187 2.64 -6.01 -19.41
C ALA A 187 2.98 -7.28 -20.19
N SER A 188 2.90 -8.44 -19.55
CA SER A 188 3.13 -9.69 -20.28
C SER A 188 2.05 -10.00 -21.30
N ALA A 189 0.77 -9.82 -20.95
CA ALA A 189 -0.32 -10.03 -21.87
C ALA A 189 -0.16 -9.14 -23.10
N LEU A 190 0.32 -7.90 -22.91
CA LEU A 190 0.69 -6.99 -23.99
C LEU A 190 1.84 -7.53 -24.85
N THR A 191 2.96 -7.96 -24.25
CA THR A 191 4.08 -8.56 -25.00
C THR A 191 3.66 -9.81 -25.77
N THR A 192 2.86 -10.66 -25.15
CA THR A 192 2.32 -11.88 -25.76
C THR A 192 1.41 -11.53 -26.96
N ALA A 193 0.55 -10.52 -26.82
CA ALA A 193 -0.35 -10.07 -27.88
C ALA A 193 0.37 -9.32 -29.02
N GLN A 194 1.52 -8.73 -28.76
CA GLN A 194 2.37 -8.08 -29.77
C GLN A 194 3.15 -9.10 -30.61
N THR A 195 3.44 -10.27 -30.03
CA THR A 195 4.26 -11.30 -30.68
C THR A 195 3.38 -12.17 -31.56
N THR A 196 3.62 -12.16 -32.88
CA THR A 196 2.90 -13.03 -33.82
C THR A 196 3.16 -14.50 -33.49
N GLY A 197 2.08 -15.27 -33.29
CA GLY A 197 2.18 -16.69 -32.94
C GLY A 197 0.87 -17.22 -32.35
N PRO A 198 0.82 -18.50 -31.96
CA PRO A 198 -0.41 -19.16 -31.52
C PRO A 198 -1.01 -18.54 -30.24
N ARG A 199 -0.20 -17.88 -29.42
CA ARG A 199 -0.63 -17.27 -28.15
C ARG A 199 -0.98 -15.79 -28.25
N GLN A 200 -0.88 -15.20 -29.44
CA GLN A 200 -1.18 -13.79 -29.67
C GLN A 200 -2.61 -13.44 -29.20
N LEU A 201 -3.58 -14.29 -29.56
CA LEU A 201 -4.97 -14.10 -29.17
C LEU A 201 -5.17 -14.25 -27.65
N ASP A 202 -4.45 -15.16 -26.99
CA ASP A 202 -4.55 -15.35 -25.53
C ASP A 202 -4.14 -14.08 -24.78
N GLY A 203 -3.04 -13.45 -25.21
CA GLY A 203 -2.58 -12.17 -24.66
C GLY A 203 -3.62 -11.05 -24.86
N ALA A 204 -4.19 -10.96 -26.07
CA ALA A 204 -5.21 -9.97 -26.40
C ALA A 204 -6.49 -10.17 -25.55
N LEU A 205 -6.93 -11.41 -25.38
CA LEU A 205 -8.09 -11.75 -24.56
C LEU A 205 -7.85 -11.46 -23.08
N HIS A 206 -6.64 -11.70 -22.57
CA HIS A 206 -6.28 -11.36 -21.20
C HIS A 206 -6.35 -9.85 -20.97
N LEU A 207 -5.77 -9.06 -21.88
CA LEU A 207 -5.86 -7.59 -21.83
C LEU A 207 -7.32 -7.11 -21.87
N ALA A 208 -8.12 -7.65 -22.79
CA ALA A 208 -9.51 -7.29 -22.94
C ALA A 208 -10.30 -7.50 -21.63
N ARG A 209 -10.06 -8.63 -20.94
CA ARG A 209 -10.75 -8.99 -19.69
C ARG A 209 -10.29 -8.13 -18.51
N TRP A 210 -8.99 -7.95 -18.33
CA TRP A 210 -8.43 -7.47 -17.06
C TRP A 210 -7.84 -6.07 -17.09
N GLY A 211 -7.49 -5.54 -18.27
CA GLY A 211 -6.86 -4.24 -18.39
C GLY A 211 -6.99 -3.63 -19.79
N PRO A 212 -8.21 -3.39 -20.30
CA PRO A 212 -8.39 -2.84 -21.65
C PRO A 212 -7.82 -1.42 -21.79
N ARG A 213 -7.66 -0.70 -20.67
CA ARG A 213 -7.04 0.64 -20.60
C ARG A 213 -5.51 0.61 -20.39
N GLN A 214 -4.89 -0.56 -20.43
CA GLN A 214 -3.44 -0.67 -20.37
C GLN A 214 -2.83 0.16 -21.51
N VAL A 215 -1.76 0.92 -21.23
CA VAL A 215 -1.10 1.76 -22.24
C VAL A 215 -0.67 0.88 -23.41
N GLY A 216 -1.08 1.25 -24.62
CA GLY A 216 -0.84 0.49 -25.86
C GLY A 216 -1.80 -0.68 -26.10
N GLY A 217 -2.62 -1.06 -25.12
CA GLY A 217 -3.58 -2.15 -25.22
C GLY A 217 -4.69 -1.87 -26.22
N GLU A 218 -5.36 -0.71 -26.13
CA GLU A 218 -6.44 -0.34 -27.04
C GLU A 218 -6.03 -0.44 -28.51
N TYR A 219 -4.93 0.21 -28.89
CA TYR A 219 -4.42 0.18 -30.26
C TYR A 219 -4.16 -1.26 -30.74
N LEU A 220 -3.59 -2.10 -29.87
CA LEU A 220 -3.34 -3.49 -30.19
C LEU A 220 -4.64 -4.27 -30.44
N LEU A 221 -5.61 -4.15 -29.52
CA LEU A 221 -6.89 -4.82 -29.65
C LEU A 221 -7.64 -4.36 -30.91
N ALA A 222 -7.64 -3.04 -31.16
CA ALA A 222 -8.27 -2.47 -32.34
C ALA A 222 -7.62 -2.97 -33.63
N ASN A 223 -6.29 -2.98 -33.71
CA ASN A 223 -5.59 -3.48 -34.88
C ASN A 223 -5.87 -4.98 -35.13
N LEU A 224 -5.93 -5.79 -34.06
CA LEU A 224 -6.30 -7.20 -34.17
C LEU A 224 -7.72 -7.36 -34.74
N CYS A 225 -8.69 -6.58 -34.26
CA CYS A 225 -10.06 -6.58 -34.78
C CYS A 225 -10.14 -6.15 -36.25
N PHE A 226 -9.45 -5.07 -36.64
CA PHE A 226 -9.47 -4.61 -38.03
C PHE A 226 -8.81 -5.61 -38.99
N GLN A 227 -7.74 -6.28 -38.58
CA GLN A 227 -7.01 -7.21 -39.45
C GLN A 227 -7.62 -8.61 -39.49
N GLN A 228 -8.12 -9.09 -38.35
CA GLN A 228 -8.45 -10.50 -38.15
C GLN A 228 -9.88 -10.74 -37.63
N GLY A 229 -10.69 -9.69 -37.42
CA GLY A 229 -12.00 -9.79 -36.76
C GLY A 229 -12.91 -10.88 -37.32
N SER A 230 -13.01 -11.01 -38.64
CA SER A 230 -13.81 -12.05 -39.31
C SER A 230 -13.29 -13.48 -39.17
N GLN A 231 -12.04 -13.65 -38.75
CA GLN A 231 -11.36 -14.93 -38.54
C GLN A 231 -11.32 -15.34 -37.06
N LEU A 232 -11.68 -14.44 -36.15
CA LEU A 232 -11.66 -14.72 -34.72
C LEU A 232 -12.82 -15.65 -34.32
N PRO A 233 -12.60 -16.57 -33.37
CA PRO A 233 -13.70 -17.31 -32.75
C PRO A 233 -14.74 -16.34 -32.15
N THR A 234 -16.04 -16.64 -32.30
CA THR A 234 -17.13 -15.74 -31.87
C THR A 234 -16.99 -15.28 -30.41
N ALA A 235 -16.69 -16.19 -29.48
CA ALA A 235 -16.50 -15.83 -28.07
C ALA A 235 -15.30 -14.89 -27.84
N ALA A 236 -14.24 -15.03 -28.64
CA ALA A 236 -13.10 -14.14 -28.59
C ALA A 236 -13.45 -12.76 -29.14
N ALA A 237 -14.10 -12.71 -30.32
CA ALA A 237 -14.58 -11.48 -30.95
C ALA A 237 -15.48 -10.67 -29.99
N THR A 238 -16.42 -11.31 -29.29
CA THR A 238 -17.28 -10.65 -28.30
C THR A 238 -16.48 -10.08 -27.13
N THR A 239 -15.54 -10.85 -26.57
CA THR A 239 -14.69 -10.37 -25.47
C THR A 239 -13.89 -9.13 -25.86
N LEU A 240 -13.34 -9.11 -27.08
CA LEU A 240 -12.57 -7.98 -27.61
C LEU A 240 -13.46 -6.78 -27.90
N ALA A 241 -14.62 -6.99 -28.53
CA ALA A 241 -15.58 -5.94 -28.83
C ALA A 241 -16.06 -5.24 -27.54
N ASP A 242 -16.43 -6.00 -26.50
CA ASP A 242 -16.82 -5.45 -25.21
C ASP A 242 -15.71 -4.63 -24.56
N ALA A 243 -14.46 -5.09 -24.67
CA ALA A 243 -13.30 -4.36 -24.16
C ALA A 243 -13.07 -3.03 -24.89
N LEU A 244 -13.23 -3.02 -26.21
CA LEU A 244 -13.11 -1.83 -27.04
C LEU A 244 -14.22 -0.82 -26.77
N LEU A 245 -15.44 -1.28 -26.51
CA LEU A 245 -16.53 -0.40 -26.05
C LEU A 245 -16.23 0.23 -24.68
N ARG A 246 -15.64 -0.52 -23.73
CA ARG A 246 -15.23 0.01 -22.41
C ARG A 246 -14.15 1.10 -22.48
N VAL A 247 -13.43 1.20 -23.59
CA VAL A 247 -12.42 2.25 -23.83
C VAL A 247 -12.87 3.25 -24.90
N ASP A 248 -14.17 3.25 -25.22
CA ASP A 248 -14.80 4.19 -26.15
C ASP A 248 -14.27 4.10 -27.59
N ASN A 249 -14.06 2.87 -28.07
CA ASN A 249 -13.65 2.57 -29.45
C ASN A 249 -14.69 1.70 -30.18
N PRO A 250 -15.89 2.25 -30.48
CA PRO A 250 -16.98 1.49 -31.08
C PRO A 250 -16.68 1.04 -32.53
N ALA A 251 -15.88 1.80 -33.28
CA ALA A 251 -15.50 1.44 -34.64
C ALA A 251 -14.66 0.15 -34.68
N ALA A 252 -13.70 0.00 -33.77
CA ALA A 252 -12.93 -1.23 -33.65
C ALA A 252 -13.75 -2.39 -33.07
N ALA A 253 -14.68 -2.10 -32.15
CA ALA A 253 -15.60 -3.10 -31.64
C ALA A 253 -16.47 -3.71 -32.77
N GLU A 254 -17.00 -2.85 -33.65
CA GLU A 254 -17.77 -3.25 -34.84
C GLU A 254 -16.93 -4.10 -35.81
N ALA A 255 -15.64 -3.78 -35.96
CA ALA A 255 -14.73 -4.59 -36.79
C ALA A 255 -14.49 -6.00 -36.23
N CYS A 256 -14.50 -6.16 -34.90
CA CYS A 256 -14.44 -7.47 -34.26
C CYS A 256 -15.78 -8.21 -34.35
N GLN A 257 -16.88 -7.51 -34.10
CA GLN A 257 -18.22 -8.07 -34.07
C GLN A 257 -19.23 -7.11 -34.71
N PRO A 258 -19.62 -7.33 -35.98
CA PRO A 258 -20.63 -6.50 -36.63
C PRO A 258 -21.97 -6.48 -35.89
N GLY A 259 -22.58 -5.30 -35.81
CA GLY A 259 -23.83 -5.02 -35.09
C GLY A 259 -23.65 -4.68 -33.61
N VAL A 260 -22.45 -4.79 -33.04
CA VAL A 260 -22.23 -4.60 -31.59
C VAL A 260 -22.36 -3.13 -31.18
N ALA A 261 -21.96 -2.19 -32.05
CA ALA A 261 -22.08 -0.76 -31.79
C ALA A 261 -23.55 -0.27 -31.86
N GLY A 262 -24.40 -0.98 -32.60
CA GLY A 262 -25.84 -0.74 -32.66
C GLY A 262 -26.61 -1.31 -31.47
N SER A 263 -26.14 -2.42 -30.87
CA SER A 263 -26.74 -3.03 -29.67
C SER A 263 -26.34 -2.34 -28.37
N ASN A 264 -25.14 -1.76 -28.32
CA ASN A 264 -24.67 -0.88 -27.26
C ASN A 264 -24.59 0.53 -27.84
N ALA A 265 -25.75 1.17 -28.05
CA ALA A 265 -25.84 2.54 -28.56
C ALA A 265 -24.77 3.38 -27.87
N ALA A 266 -23.82 3.90 -28.66
CA ALA A 266 -22.79 4.80 -28.19
C ALA A 266 -23.46 5.92 -27.42
N THR A 267 -23.47 5.84 -26.09
CA THR A 267 -23.71 6.99 -25.24
C THR A 267 -22.56 7.92 -25.51
N GLU A 268 -22.78 8.89 -26.38
CA GLU A 268 -21.98 10.10 -26.53
C GLU A 268 -21.42 10.48 -25.15
N ASP A 269 -20.09 10.51 -24.98
CA ASP A 269 -19.47 10.80 -23.68
C ASP A 269 -20.07 12.11 -23.16
N PRO A 270 -20.79 12.13 -22.03
CA PRO A 270 -21.45 13.34 -21.55
C PRO A 270 -20.45 14.32 -20.94
N TRP A 271 -19.20 13.91 -20.70
CA TRP A 271 -18.23 14.70 -19.96
C TRP A 271 -17.74 15.98 -20.63
N PRO A 272 -17.53 16.08 -21.95
CA PRO A 272 -17.19 17.34 -22.61
C PRO A 272 -18.26 18.41 -22.37
N ALA A 273 -19.54 18.06 -22.53
CA ALA A 273 -20.65 18.98 -22.28
C ALA A 273 -20.77 19.35 -20.80
N ILE A 274 -20.73 18.36 -19.89
CA ILE A 274 -20.74 18.61 -18.44
C ILE A 274 -19.58 19.52 -18.03
N ARG A 275 -18.38 19.26 -18.55
CA ARG A 275 -17.18 20.06 -18.26
C ARG A 275 -17.38 21.51 -18.67
N GLU A 276 -17.92 21.76 -19.86
CA GLU A 276 -18.16 23.12 -20.35
C GLU A 276 -19.16 23.86 -19.44
N LEU A 277 -20.25 23.20 -19.05
CA LEU A 277 -21.23 23.75 -18.10
C LEU A 277 -20.61 24.08 -16.74
N LEU A 278 -19.73 23.21 -16.23
CA LEU A 278 -19.00 23.44 -14.98
C LEU A 278 -18.02 24.62 -15.08
N LEU A 279 -17.32 24.77 -16.22
CA LEU A 279 -16.38 25.87 -16.47
C LEU A 279 -17.11 27.21 -16.58
N GLN A 280 -18.26 27.22 -17.26
CA GLN A 280 -19.12 28.39 -17.41
C GLN A 280 -19.92 28.73 -16.13
N ARG A 281 -19.83 27.89 -15.10
CA ARG A 281 -20.58 28.02 -13.83
C ARG A 281 -22.10 27.95 -14.02
N SER A 282 -22.56 27.25 -15.06
CA SER A 282 -23.97 26.99 -15.37
C SER A 282 -24.51 25.87 -14.47
N TRP A 283 -24.57 26.13 -13.15
CA TRP A 283 -24.78 25.10 -12.12
C TRP A 283 -26.09 24.31 -12.26
N SER A 284 -27.19 24.96 -12.62
CA SER A 284 -28.48 24.28 -12.83
C SER A 284 -28.42 23.33 -14.03
N GLN A 285 -27.85 23.78 -15.15
CA GLN A 285 -27.68 22.96 -16.34
C GLN A 285 -26.69 21.81 -16.10
N ALA A 286 -25.60 22.08 -15.39
CA ALA A 286 -24.63 21.05 -14.99
C ALA A 286 -25.26 19.98 -14.10
N GLN A 287 -26.16 20.37 -13.19
CA GLN A 287 -26.91 19.41 -12.35
C GLN A 287 -27.78 18.49 -13.20
N THR A 288 -28.52 19.03 -14.17
CA THR A 288 -29.35 18.22 -15.07
C THR A 288 -28.49 17.27 -15.91
N ALA A 289 -27.41 17.76 -16.51
CA ALA A 289 -26.52 16.95 -17.33
C ALA A 289 -25.86 15.81 -16.54
N LEU A 290 -25.42 16.10 -15.30
CA LEU A 290 -24.88 15.10 -14.39
C LEU A 290 -25.93 14.04 -14.02
N ALA A 291 -27.17 14.44 -13.76
CA ALA A 291 -28.26 13.51 -13.43
C ALA A 291 -28.60 12.61 -14.63
N THR A 292 -28.66 13.17 -15.84
CA THR A 292 -28.84 12.39 -17.07
C THR A 292 -27.72 11.37 -17.25
N ALA A 293 -26.46 11.77 -17.04
CA ALA A 293 -25.29 10.90 -17.13
C ALA A 293 -25.25 9.79 -16.05
N ALA A 294 -26.07 9.89 -15.00
CA ALA A 294 -26.20 8.85 -13.97
C ALA A 294 -27.23 7.76 -14.30
N THR A 295 -28.04 7.95 -15.35
CA THR A 295 -29.11 7.04 -15.78
C THR A 295 -28.67 5.76 -16.51
N PRO A 296 -27.55 5.70 -17.26
CA PRO A 296 -27.14 4.49 -17.99
C PRO A 296 -27.03 3.26 -17.07
N PRO A 297 -27.44 2.06 -17.54
CA PRO A 297 -27.69 0.90 -16.68
C PRO A 297 -26.45 0.31 -15.99
N HIS A 298 -25.23 0.65 -16.44
CA HIS A 298 -23.99 0.06 -15.93
C HIS A 298 -22.85 1.08 -15.85
N LEU A 299 -22.82 1.89 -14.78
CA LEU A 299 -21.66 2.72 -14.46
C LEU A 299 -20.58 1.89 -13.77
N THR A 300 -19.33 2.02 -14.20
CA THR A 300 -18.20 1.51 -13.42
C THR A 300 -18.09 2.24 -12.08
N LEU A 301 -17.39 1.63 -11.11
CA LEU A 301 -17.12 2.29 -9.82
C LEU A 301 -16.46 3.66 -9.99
N ALA A 302 -15.51 3.79 -10.94
CA ALA A 302 -14.79 5.03 -11.19
C ALA A 302 -15.71 6.12 -11.75
N GLU A 303 -16.58 5.78 -12.70
CA GLU A 303 -17.55 6.71 -13.29
C GLU A 303 -18.59 7.15 -12.26
N ALA A 304 -19.17 6.21 -11.52
CA ALA A 304 -20.14 6.51 -10.49
C ALA A 304 -19.54 7.42 -9.40
N VAL A 305 -18.31 7.14 -8.96
CA VAL A 305 -17.62 7.95 -7.95
C VAL A 305 -17.29 9.36 -8.47
N ARG A 306 -16.90 9.49 -9.75
CA ARG A 306 -16.67 10.79 -10.41
C ARG A 306 -17.98 11.59 -10.50
N LEU A 307 -19.07 10.94 -10.94
CA LEU A 307 -20.40 11.57 -11.04
C LEU A 307 -20.91 12.04 -9.68
N ASP A 308 -20.86 11.20 -8.66
CA ASP A 308 -21.29 11.54 -7.30
C ASP A 308 -20.50 12.72 -6.73
N PHE A 309 -19.18 12.75 -6.96
CA PHE A 309 -18.34 13.85 -6.52
C PHE A 309 -18.76 15.19 -7.13
N TRP A 310 -18.94 15.22 -8.46
CA TRP A 310 -19.31 16.43 -9.17
C TRP A 310 -20.76 16.85 -8.90
N HIS A 311 -21.68 15.91 -8.69
CA HIS A 311 -23.01 16.21 -8.15
C HIS A 311 -22.90 16.94 -6.82
N GLY A 312 -22.09 16.42 -5.88
CA GLY A 312 -21.87 17.07 -4.59
C GLY A 312 -21.28 18.48 -4.75
N PHE A 313 -20.36 18.66 -5.70
CA PHE A 313 -19.78 19.97 -6.01
C PHE A 313 -20.83 20.96 -6.53
N VAL A 314 -21.65 20.57 -7.51
CA VAL A 314 -22.71 21.43 -8.05
C VAL A 314 -23.77 21.74 -7.00
N LYS A 315 -24.16 20.75 -6.18
CA LYS A 315 -25.07 20.93 -5.04
C LYS A 315 -24.53 21.98 -4.05
N GLN A 316 -23.22 21.97 -3.76
CA GLN A 316 -22.59 23.00 -2.94
C GLN A 316 -22.70 24.39 -3.58
N GLN A 317 -22.45 24.51 -4.89
CA GLN A 317 -22.55 25.79 -5.60
C GLN A 317 -23.99 26.35 -5.63
N LEU A 318 -24.98 25.46 -5.59
CA LEU A 318 -26.41 25.81 -5.49
C LEU A 318 -26.90 26.04 -4.05
N GLY A 319 -26.01 26.08 -3.06
CA GLY A 319 -26.36 26.30 -1.64
C GLY A 319 -26.88 25.06 -0.90
N GLN A 320 -26.89 23.89 -1.54
CA GLN A 320 -27.39 22.62 -0.99
C GLN A 320 -26.28 21.88 -0.23
N HIS A 321 -25.77 22.52 0.84
CA HIS A 321 -24.59 22.07 1.57
C HIS A 321 -24.74 20.69 2.24
N GLU A 322 -25.92 20.37 2.76
CA GLU A 322 -26.17 19.07 3.41
C GLU A 322 -26.14 17.92 2.41
N GLU A 323 -26.74 18.11 1.23
CA GLU A 323 -26.74 17.11 0.16
C GLU A 323 -25.34 16.89 -0.39
N ALA A 324 -24.58 17.98 -0.60
CA ALA A 324 -23.18 17.91 -0.97
C ALA A 324 -22.37 17.09 0.03
N GLY A 325 -22.57 17.37 1.33
CA GLY A 325 -21.91 16.63 2.42
C GLY A 325 -22.31 15.15 2.50
N ARG A 326 -23.55 14.79 2.14
CA ARG A 326 -23.98 13.38 2.03
C ARG A 326 -23.26 12.66 0.88
N LEU A 327 -23.26 13.25 -0.31
CA LEU A 327 -22.62 12.68 -1.50
C LEU A 327 -21.12 12.46 -1.29
N TRP A 328 -20.41 13.44 -0.73
CA TRP A 328 -18.97 13.27 -0.46
C TRP A 328 -18.68 12.24 0.64
N ARG A 329 -19.55 12.09 1.65
CA ARG A 329 -19.41 11.01 2.64
C ARG A 329 -19.55 9.65 1.97
N GLN A 330 -20.53 9.50 1.08
CA GLN A 330 -20.75 8.27 0.32
C GLN A 330 -19.56 7.96 -0.59
N VAL A 331 -19.05 8.94 -1.35
CA VAL A 331 -17.85 8.78 -2.19
C VAL A 331 -16.63 8.37 -1.36
N ALA A 332 -16.39 9.05 -0.23
CA ALA A 332 -15.26 8.74 0.65
C ALA A 332 -15.38 7.36 1.32
N GLN A 333 -16.60 6.85 1.56
CA GLN A 333 -16.83 5.51 2.10
C GLN A 333 -16.70 4.42 1.02
N ARG A 334 -17.23 4.68 -0.17
CA ARG A 334 -17.31 3.70 -1.26
C ARG A 334 -15.98 3.49 -1.99
N ALA A 335 -15.16 4.54 -2.10
CA ALA A 335 -13.87 4.47 -2.78
C ALA A 335 -12.80 5.38 -2.12
N PRO A 336 -12.41 5.13 -0.86
CA PRO A 336 -11.50 6.00 -0.10
C PRO A 336 -10.11 6.17 -0.74
N TRP A 337 -9.67 5.21 -1.55
CA TRP A 337 -8.39 5.21 -2.28
C TRP A 337 -8.43 5.96 -3.62
N SER A 338 -9.63 6.32 -4.11
CA SER A 338 -9.76 7.02 -5.40
C SER A 338 -9.43 8.51 -5.28
N TYR A 339 -9.03 9.14 -6.39
CA TYR A 339 -8.79 10.59 -6.45
C TYR A 339 -9.99 11.40 -5.92
N TYR A 340 -11.21 11.05 -6.35
CA TYR A 340 -12.44 11.69 -5.88
C TYR A 340 -12.80 11.32 -4.44
N GLY A 341 -12.47 10.12 -3.97
CA GLY A 341 -12.56 9.72 -2.56
C GLY A 341 -11.73 10.62 -1.66
N TRP A 342 -10.47 10.84 -2.02
CA TRP A 342 -9.61 11.79 -1.33
C TRP A 342 -10.14 13.23 -1.40
N LEU A 343 -10.54 13.70 -2.59
CA LEU A 343 -11.04 15.06 -2.79
C LEU A 343 -12.35 15.31 -2.01
N SER A 344 -13.20 14.29 -1.87
CA SER A 344 -14.36 14.32 -0.98
C SER A 344 -13.98 14.49 0.49
N GLN A 345 -12.93 13.83 0.97
CA GLN A 345 -12.44 14.05 2.34
C GLN A 345 -11.92 15.47 2.56
N VAL A 346 -11.30 16.06 1.52
CA VAL A 346 -10.88 17.46 1.54
C VAL A 346 -12.08 18.40 1.62
N ARG A 347 -13.11 18.17 0.79
CA ARG A 347 -14.35 18.98 0.82
C ARG A 347 -15.10 18.89 2.14
N LEU A 348 -15.02 17.75 2.82
CA LEU A 348 -15.57 17.53 4.16
C LEU A 348 -14.70 18.13 5.29
N GLY A 349 -13.55 18.73 4.97
CA GLY A 349 -12.62 19.29 5.96
C GLY A 349 -11.90 18.26 6.82
N ARG A 350 -11.95 16.97 6.44
CA ARG A 350 -11.31 15.87 7.19
C ARG A 350 -9.82 15.74 6.90
N VAL A 351 -9.41 16.19 5.71
CA VAL A 351 -8.03 16.18 5.22
C VAL A 351 -7.74 17.54 4.59
N SER A 352 -6.54 18.09 4.78
CA SER A 352 -6.15 19.36 4.16
C SER A 352 -5.70 19.19 2.71
N TRP A 353 -5.86 20.23 1.89
CA TRP A 353 -5.21 20.31 0.58
C TRP A 353 -3.68 20.20 0.77
N PRO A 354 -2.97 19.27 0.10
CA PRO A 354 -1.54 19.39 -0.04
C PRO A 354 -1.31 20.67 -0.83
N SER A 355 -0.65 21.67 -0.24
CA SER A 355 -0.20 22.83 -1.00
C SER A 355 0.66 22.33 -2.16
N PRO A 356 0.27 22.52 -3.44
CA PRO A 356 1.09 22.10 -4.58
C PRO A 356 2.38 22.92 -4.69
N LEU A 357 2.53 23.97 -3.88
CA LEU A 357 3.64 24.91 -3.86
C LEU A 357 4.11 25.22 -2.43
N GLN A 358 4.43 24.20 -1.62
CA GLN A 358 5.58 24.42 -0.76
C GLN A 358 6.78 24.55 -1.69
N ARG A 359 7.15 25.80 -2.00
CA ARG A 359 8.42 26.15 -2.66
C ARG A 359 9.47 25.22 -2.08
N VAL A 360 10.01 24.33 -2.91
CA VAL A 360 11.31 23.73 -2.63
C VAL A 360 12.20 24.93 -2.36
N PRO A 361 12.72 25.12 -1.12
CA PRO A 361 13.68 26.19 -0.91
C PRO A 361 14.79 25.94 -1.94
N PRO A 362 15.21 26.96 -2.71
CA PRO A 362 16.28 26.77 -3.68
C PRO A 362 17.42 26.06 -2.97
N ARG A 363 17.91 24.96 -3.57
CA ARG A 363 19.10 24.25 -3.07
C ARG A 363 20.14 25.33 -2.80
N SER A 364 20.50 25.54 -1.53
CA SER A 364 21.63 26.39 -1.20
C SER A 364 22.81 25.87 -2.01
N PRO A 365 23.51 26.70 -2.81
CA PRO A 365 24.70 26.25 -3.49
C PRO A 365 25.65 25.69 -2.44
N THR A 366 26.14 24.49 -2.72
CA THR A 366 27.18 23.75 -2.01
C THR A 366 28.11 24.67 -1.22
N ALA A 367 28.08 24.55 0.10
CA ALA A 367 29.21 24.99 0.91
C ALA A 367 30.43 24.18 0.46
N PRO A 368 31.56 24.81 0.10
CA PRO A 368 32.75 24.08 -0.30
C PRO A 368 33.22 23.25 0.90
N LEU A 369 33.48 21.97 0.66
CA LEU A 369 34.23 21.12 1.57
C LEU A 369 35.59 21.77 1.78
N GLY A 370 35.73 22.46 2.91
CA GLY A 370 36.99 23.02 3.36
C GLY A 370 37.99 21.89 3.56
N ARG A 371 39.08 21.94 2.80
CA ARG A 371 40.32 21.25 3.11
C ARG A 371 40.97 21.93 4.32
N SER A 372 41.25 21.14 5.35
CA SER A 372 42.47 21.19 6.18
C SER A 372 42.46 20.00 7.11
#